data_AF-A0A1G6PC67-F1
#
_entry.id   AF-A0A1G6PC67-F1
#
_cell.length_a   1.000
_cell.length_b   1.000
_cell.length_c   1.000
_cell.angle_alpha   90.00
_cell.angle_beta   90.00
_cell.angle_gamma   90.00
#
_symmetry.space_group_name_H-M   'P 1'
#
loop_
_entity.id
_entity.type
_entity.pdbx_description
1 polymer ?
#
loop_
_entity_poly.entity_id
_entity_poly.type
_entity_poly.pdbx_seq_one_letter_code
_entity_poly.pdbx_strand_id
1 'polypeptide(L)'
;MKKTAVTLAIAAAAAVSAIPSMAWALTAQEAANVITQHQYVAPQDLQKQYGYWSADAVALDGLRVDVLVNDADGSLTTVRKSDIGGALPSVDQVAQALRAKGFNFVYDVELDDGFWEAKARQSATQGDKVEFVLHPVTLEVLSQVGRSGGTVNNQPVLSADQVMQALQQAGYTRVHGLEYEDGYWEAEATNMANLNMELRVEPTTGKVLSERLDD
;
A
#
# COMPACT_ATOMS: atom_id res chain seq x y z
N MET A 1 -46.81 20.58 59.31
CA MET A 1 -46.02 21.53 58.49
C MET A 1 -44.56 21.12 58.65
N LYS A 2 -43.76 20.70 57.67
CA LYS A 2 -43.78 20.68 56.20
C LYS A 2 -43.19 19.30 55.80
N LYS A 3 -43.80 18.59 54.84
CA LYS A 3 -43.22 17.37 54.26
C LYS A 3 -42.13 17.79 53.28
N THR A 4 -40.88 17.45 53.55
CA THR A 4 -39.76 17.67 52.62
C THR A 4 -39.70 16.48 51.66
N ALA A 5 -40.09 16.69 50.41
CA ALA A 5 -39.93 15.71 49.35
C ALA A 5 -38.48 15.77 48.86
N VAL A 6 -37.79 14.63 48.90
CA VAL A 6 -36.48 14.43 48.26
C VAL A 6 -36.76 14.02 46.82
N THR A 7 -36.44 14.88 45.87
CA THR A 7 -36.52 14.57 44.44
C THR A 7 -35.23 13.86 44.04
N LEU A 8 -35.31 12.55 43.77
CA LEU A 8 -34.24 11.82 43.08
C LEU A 8 -34.30 12.17 41.60
N ALA A 9 -33.31 12.90 41.09
CA ALA A 9 -33.09 13.02 39.66
C ALA A 9 -32.38 11.75 39.18
N ILE A 10 -33.08 10.91 38.42
CA ILE A 10 -32.48 9.80 37.68
C ILE A 10 -31.82 10.41 36.45
N ALA A 11 -30.50 10.55 36.47
CA ALA A 11 -29.74 10.81 35.25
C ALA A 11 -29.76 9.53 34.41
N ALA A 12 -30.57 9.52 33.35
CA ALA A 12 -30.47 8.51 32.31
C ALA A 12 -29.16 8.74 31.56
N ALA A 13 -28.11 8.00 31.92
CA ALA A 13 -26.94 7.87 31.08
C ALA A 13 -27.39 7.13 29.80
N ALA A 14 -27.63 7.88 28.73
CA ALA A 14 -27.70 7.30 27.40
C ALA A 14 -26.29 6.81 27.07
N ALA A 15 -26.00 5.55 27.37
CA ALA A 15 -24.91 4.83 26.74
C ALA A 15 -25.27 4.76 25.25
N VAL A 16 -24.77 5.70 24.46
CA VAL A 16 -24.69 5.52 23.02
C VAL A 16 -23.63 4.45 22.83
N SER A 17 -24.04 3.19 22.87
CA SER A 17 -23.25 2.11 22.31
C SER A 17 -23.07 2.45 20.84
N ALA A 18 -21.90 2.97 20.49
CA ALA A 18 -21.48 3.09 19.10
C ALA A 18 -21.58 1.68 18.52
N ILE A 19 -22.57 1.48 17.67
CA ILE A 19 -22.61 0.31 16.80
C ILE A 19 -21.29 0.40 16.04
N PRO A 20 -20.40 -0.62 16.07
CA PRO A 20 -19.27 -0.64 15.16
C PRO A 20 -19.90 -0.52 13.78
N SER A 21 -19.72 0.64 13.13
CA SER A 21 -19.98 0.77 11.72
C SER A 21 -19.18 -0.37 11.11
N MET A 22 -19.89 -1.38 10.56
CA MET A 22 -19.27 -2.30 9.64
C MET A 22 -18.70 -1.37 8.57
N ALA A 23 -17.39 -1.11 8.64
CA ALA A 23 -16.73 -0.21 7.73
C ALA A 23 -16.69 -0.96 6.40
N TRP A 24 -17.63 -0.66 5.52
CA TRP A 24 -17.55 -1.11 4.15
C TRP A 24 -16.36 -0.34 3.56
N ALA A 25 -15.44 -1.08 2.94
CA ALA A 25 -14.38 -0.50 2.15
C ALA A 25 -14.96 0.60 1.25
N LEU A 26 -14.35 1.78 1.27
CA LEU A 26 -14.84 2.92 0.50
C LEU A 26 -14.90 2.59 -1.00
N THR A 27 -15.92 3.12 -1.66
CA THR A 27 -15.95 3.21 -3.13
C THR A 27 -15.06 4.35 -3.63
N ALA A 28 -14.66 4.29 -4.90
CA ALA A 28 -13.89 5.38 -5.53
C ALA A 28 -14.60 6.74 -5.40
N GLN A 29 -15.93 6.76 -5.55
CA GLN A 29 -16.71 7.99 -5.43
C GLN A 29 -16.70 8.53 -3.99
N GLU A 30 -16.80 7.67 -2.98
CA GLU A 30 -16.72 8.08 -1.58
C GLU A 30 -15.32 8.62 -1.24
N ALA A 31 -14.26 7.96 -1.70
CA ALA A 31 -12.89 8.46 -1.54
C ALA A 31 -12.69 9.84 -2.20
N ALA A 32 -13.18 10.03 -3.44
CA ALA A 32 -13.15 11.33 -4.11
C ALA A 32 -13.95 12.41 -3.34
N ASN A 33 -15.05 12.03 -2.71
CA ASN A 33 -15.83 12.93 -1.87
C ASN A 33 -15.05 13.33 -0.60
N VAL A 34 -14.31 12.42 0.03
CA VAL A 34 -13.42 12.75 1.15
C VAL A 34 -12.36 13.77 0.71
N ILE A 35 -11.70 13.54 -0.42
CA ILE A 35 -10.66 14.44 -0.94
C ILE A 35 -11.22 15.85 -1.15
N THR A 36 -12.37 15.97 -1.81
CA THR A 36 -12.99 17.28 -2.08
C THR A 36 -13.55 17.97 -0.83
N GLN A 37 -14.05 17.21 0.16
CA GLN A 37 -14.48 17.75 1.46
C GLN A 37 -13.32 18.38 2.23
N HIS A 38 -12.10 17.85 2.07
CA HIS A 38 -10.86 18.42 2.61
C HIS A 38 -10.29 19.57 1.75
N GLN A 39 -11.08 20.08 0.79
CA GLN A 39 -10.75 21.24 -0.05
C GLN A 39 -9.58 21.03 -1.02
N TYR A 40 -9.19 19.78 -1.27
CA TYR A 40 -8.33 19.44 -2.40
C TYR A 40 -9.14 19.47 -3.69
N VAL A 41 -8.52 19.96 -4.75
CA VAL A 41 -9.18 20.11 -6.05
C VAL A 41 -8.47 19.30 -7.14
N ALA A 42 -9.22 18.99 -8.20
CA ALA A 42 -8.76 18.24 -9.36
C ALA A 42 -8.04 16.92 -9.02
N PRO A 43 -8.68 16.00 -8.26
CA PRO A 43 -8.12 14.68 -8.03
C PRO A 43 -7.92 13.94 -9.36
N GLN A 44 -6.72 13.43 -9.57
CA GLN A 44 -6.29 12.66 -10.75
C GLN A 44 -5.73 11.32 -10.29
N ASP A 45 -5.73 10.35 -11.20
CA ASP A 45 -5.11 9.04 -10.99
C ASP A 45 -5.58 8.33 -9.70
N LEU A 46 -6.87 8.50 -9.37
CA LEU A 46 -7.48 7.90 -8.19
C LEU A 46 -7.43 6.37 -8.29
N GLN A 47 -6.60 5.76 -7.44
CA GLN A 47 -6.36 4.32 -7.44
C GLN A 47 -6.37 3.75 -6.03
N LYS A 48 -6.77 2.49 -5.91
CA LYS A 48 -6.77 1.78 -4.63
C LYS A 48 -5.54 0.91 -4.53
N GLN A 49 -4.67 1.20 -3.57
CA GLN A 49 -3.43 0.46 -3.32
C GLN A 49 -3.14 0.40 -1.83
N TYR A 50 -2.59 -0.73 -1.38
CA TYR A 50 -2.06 -0.88 -0.02
C TYR A 50 -3.05 -0.59 1.13
N GLY A 51 -4.36 -0.67 0.88
CA GLY A 51 -5.40 -0.32 1.88
C GLY A 51 -5.80 1.16 1.89
N TYR A 52 -5.36 1.92 0.89
CA TYR A 52 -5.65 3.34 0.73
C TYR A 52 -6.16 3.62 -0.69
N TRP A 53 -6.97 4.66 -0.81
CA TRP A 53 -7.16 5.35 -2.08
C TRP A 53 -6.10 6.44 -2.19
N SER A 54 -5.26 6.39 -3.22
CA SER A 54 -4.26 7.42 -3.53
C SER A 54 -4.72 8.24 -4.72
N ALA A 55 -4.42 9.54 -4.72
CA ALA A 55 -4.65 10.42 -5.87
C ALA A 55 -3.67 11.59 -5.87
N ASP A 56 -3.36 12.05 -7.07
CA ASP A 56 -2.76 13.35 -7.33
C ASP A 56 -3.82 14.44 -7.11
N ALA A 57 -3.52 15.49 -6.35
CA ALA A 57 -4.46 16.60 -6.15
C ALA A 57 -3.75 17.95 -6.02
N VAL A 58 -4.53 19.04 -6.00
CA VAL A 58 -4.03 20.39 -5.78
C VAL A 58 -4.56 20.93 -4.46
N ALA A 59 -3.65 21.37 -3.58
CA ALA A 59 -3.96 22.01 -2.31
C ALA A 59 -4.38 23.48 -2.50
N LEU A 60 -4.92 24.11 -1.46
CA LEU A 60 -5.38 25.51 -1.50
C LEU A 60 -4.27 26.53 -1.79
N ASP A 61 -3.02 26.18 -1.49
CA ASP A 61 -1.84 26.98 -1.83
C ASP A 61 -1.43 26.86 -3.31
N GLY A 62 -2.15 26.05 -4.10
CA GLY A 62 -1.92 25.81 -5.52
C GLY A 62 -0.86 24.77 -5.83
N LEU A 63 -0.27 24.13 -4.81
CA LEU A 63 0.74 23.09 -4.99
C LEU A 63 0.11 21.72 -5.23
N ARG A 64 0.76 20.91 -6.07
CA ARG A 64 0.43 19.49 -6.23
C ARG A 64 0.85 18.70 -4.99
N VAL A 65 0.01 17.75 -4.60
CA VAL A 65 0.18 16.87 -3.44
C VAL A 65 -0.35 15.49 -3.78
N ASP A 66 0.18 14.44 -3.14
CA ASP A 66 -0.53 13.17 -3.06
C ASP A 66 -1.49 13.22 -1.87
N VAL A 67 -2.67 12.63 -2.03
CA VAL A 67 -3.63 12.42 -0.94
C VAL A 67 -3.91 10.94 -0.79
N LEU A 68 -3.77 10.44 0.43
CA LEU A 68 -4.11 9.08 0.80
C LEU A 68 -5.37 9.09 1.66
N VAL A 69 -6.42 8.42 1.22
CA VAL A 69 -7.62 8.18 2.02
C VAL A 69 -7.62 6.72 2.48
N ASN A 70 -7.59 6.50 3.79
CA ASN A 70 -7.65 5.16 4.36
C ASN A 70 -8.98 4.49 3.98
N ASP A 71 -8.91 3.31 3.37
CA ASP A 71 -10.09 2.62 2.82
C ASP A 71 -11.07 2.13 3.90
N ALA A 72 -10.59 1.95 5.14
CA ALA A 72 -11.38 1.42 6.24
C ALA A 72 -12.10 2.52 7.04
N ASP A 73 -11.52 3.71 7.18
CA ASP A 73 -12.10 4.76 8.03
C ASP A 73 -12.27 6.13 7.36
N GLY A 74 -11.78 6.29 6.13
CA GLY A 74 -11.86 7.54 5.38
C GLY A 74 -10.95 8.65 5.91
N SER A 75 -10.03 8.36 6.83
CA SER A 75 -9.02 9.33 7.25
C SER A 75 -8.12 9.73 6.08
N LEU A 76 -7.83 11.02 5.96
CA LEU A 76 -7.02 11.58 4.89
C LEU A 76 -5.64 11.96 5.39
N THR A 77 -4.60 11.51 4.68
CA THR A 77 -3.21 11.93 4.84
C THR A 77 -2.78 12.69 3.59
N THR A 78 -2.16 13.85 3.78
CA THR A 78 -1.57 14.64 2.69
C THR A 78 -0.08 14.43 2.67
N VAL A 79 0.47 14.26 1.46
CA VAL A 79 1.87 13.96 1.27
C VAL A 79 2.47 15.00 0.32
N ARG A 80 3.57 15.60 0.75
CA ARG A 80 4.35 16.54 -0.06
C ARG A 80 5.82 16.22 0.08
N LYS A 81 6.52 16.08 -1.06
CA LYS A 81 7.98 15.88 -1.08
C LYS A 81 8.73 17.02 -0.36
N SER A 82 8.18 18.23 -0.29
CA SER A 82 8.74 19.36 0.48
C SER A 82 8.73 19.16 2.00
N ASP A 83 7.89 18.26 2.51
CA ASP A 83 7.66 18.08 3.94
C ASP A 83 8.57 16.98 4.53
N ILE A 84 9.40 16.34 3.69
CA ILE A 84 10.41 15.33 4.05
C ILE A 84 11.44 15.92 5.03
N GLY A 85 11.68 15.20 6.12
CA GLY A 85 12.57 15.63 7.21
C GLY A 85 11.94 16.65 8.16
N GLY A 86 10.66 16.98 7.96
CA GLY A 86 9.85 17.81 8.84
C GLY A 86 8.61 17.04 9.30
N ALA A 87 7.48 17.26 8.63
CA ALA A 87 6.22 16.59 8.92
C ALA A 87 6.20 15.13 8.41
N LEU A 88 6.97 14.85 7.35
CA LEU A 88 7.21 13.49 6.89
C LEU A 88 8.59 13.00 7.39
N PRO A 89 8.75 11.70 7.67
CA PRO A 89 10.05 11.09 7.91
C PRO A 89 11.04 11.42 6.79
N SER A 90 12.32 11.49 7.13
CA SER A 90 13.42 11.53 6.16
C SER A 90 13.75 10.12 5.65
N VAL A 91 14.46 10.06 4.51
CA VAL A 91 15.05 8.81 3.99
C VAL A 91 15.83 8.05 5.06
N ASP A 92 16.61 8.75 5.88
CA ASP A 92 17.37 8.14 6.98
C ASP A 92 16.46 7.51 8.04
N GLN A 93 15.32 8.15 8.37
CA GLN A 93 14.36 7.61 9.32
C GLN A 93 13.64 6.36 8.77
N VAL A 94 13.28 6.36 7.47
CA VAL A 94 12.73 5.18 6.79
C VAL A 94 13.72 4.03 6.84
N ALA A 95 14.97 4.29 6.46
CA ALA A 95 16.03 3.29 6.48
C ALA A 95 16.31 2.77 7.91
N GLN A 96 16.29 3.63 8.92
CA GLN A 96 16.41 3.22 10.32
C GLN A 96 15.25 2.33 10.77
N ALA A 97 14.01 2.63 10.36
CA ALA A 97 12.85 1.81 10.68
C ALA A 97 12.96 0.38 10.10
N LEU A 98 13.45 0.25 8.87
CA LEU A 98 13.70 -1.07 8.25
C LEU A 98 14.88 -1.81 8.89
N ARG A 99 15.96 -1.10 9.24
CA ARG A 99 17.09 -1.69 9.99
C ARG A 99 16.67 -2.21 11.35
N ALA A 100 15.79 -1.51 12.06
CA ALA A 100 15.22 -1.97 13.32
C ALA A 100 14.42 -3.28 13.20
N LYS A 101 13.94 -3.61 11.99
CA LYS A 101 13.27 -4.88 11.65
C LYS A 101 14.23 -5.97 11.17
N GLY A 102 15.55 -5.72 11.16
CA GLY A 102 16.59 -6.68 10.78
C GLY A 102 17.09 -6.55 9.34
N PHE A 103 16.64 -5.57 8.57
CA PHE A 103 17.10 -5.32 7.21
C PHE A 103 18.28 -4.33 7.22
N ASN A 104 19.49 -4.84 7.41
CA ASN A 104 20.66 -3.98 7.63
C ASN A 104 21.14 -3.24 6.38
N PHE A 105 20.81 -3.76 5.20
CA PHE A 105 21.17 -3.15 3.92
C PHE A 105 19.91 -2.63 3.23
N VAL A 106 19.66 -1.32 3.38
CA VAL A 106 18.51 -0.60 2.82
C VAL A 106 19.02 0.34 1.73
N TYR A 107 18.37 0.33 0.58
CA TYR A 107 18.72 1.13 -0.60
C TYR A 107 17.44 1.46 -1.38
N ASP A 108 17.56 2.33 -2.39
CA ASP A 108 16.43 2.70 -3.25
C ASP A 108 15.23 3.20 -2.44
N VAL A 109 15.48 4.11 -1.50
CA VAL A 109 14.45 4.68 -0.63
C VAL A 109 13.93 5.95 -1.24
N GLU A 110 12.67 5.95 -1.64
CA GLU A 110 12.01 7.08 -2.27
C GLU A 110 10.57 7.26 -1.80
N LEU A 111 10.08 8.48 -1.91
CA LEU A 111 8.67 8.79 -1.66
C LEU A 111 8.00 8.92 -3.02
N ASP A 112 7.09 8.01 -3.34
CA ASP A 112 6.37 7.99 -4.61
C ASP A 112 4.92 7.56 -4.45
N ASP A 113 4.03 8.12 -5.27
CA ASP A 113 2.58 7.93 -5.21
C ASP A 113 1.96 8.07 -3.80
N GLY A 114 2.57 8.93 -2.97
CA GLY A 114 2.19 9.16 -1.59
C GLY A 114 2.73 8.15 -0.56
N PHE A 115 3.54 7.16 -0.95
CA PHE A 115 4.09 6.13 -0.06
C PHE A 115 5.62 6.15 -0.04
N TRP A 116 6.21 5.66 1.05
CA TRP A 116 7.63 5.34 1.04
C TRP A 116 7.83 3.99 0.37
N GLU A 117 8.65 3.94 -0.65
CA GLU A 117 9.14 2.71 -1.28
C GLU A 117 10.60 2.50 -0.89
N ALA A 118 10.98 1.25 -0.67
CA ALA A 118 12.35 0.89 -0.30
C ALA A 118 12.69 -0.54 -0.69
N LYS A 119 13.92 -0.77 -1.14
CA LYS A 119 14.49 -2.11 -1.30
C LYS A 119 15.44 -2.40 -0.16
N ALA A 120 15.35 -3.60 0.42
CA ALA A 120 16.22 -3.97 1.52
C ALA A 120 16.60 -5.46 1.55
N ARG A 121 17.70 -5.75 2.25
CA ARG A 121 18.21 -7.10 2.52
C ARG A 121 18.66 -7.20 3.98
N GLN A 122 18.67 -8.43 4.52
CA GLN A 122 19.18 -8.67 5.87
C GLN A 122 20.66 -8.32 6.01
N SER A 123 21.45 -8.54 4.95
CA SER A 123 22.86 -8.17 4.86
C SER A 123 23.21 -7.76 3.41
N ALA A 124 24.31 -7.04 3.23
CA ALA A 124 24.81 -6.68 1.90
C ALA A 124 25.20 -7.91 1.05
N THR A 125 25.56 -9.02 1.71
CA THR A 125 26.05 -10.23 1.04
C THR A 125 25.12 -11.43 1.17
N GLN A 126 24.05 -11.31 1.96
CA GLN A 126 23.14 -12.42 2.28
C GLN A 126 21.70 -11.91 2.40
N GLY A 127 20.76 -12.74 1.96
CA GLY A 127 19.33 -12.45 1.97
C GLY A 127 18.84 -11.97 0.61
N ASP A 128 17.62 -12.37 0.28
CA ASP A 128 16.93 -11.93 -0.93
C ASP A 128 16.59 -10.43 -0.84
N LYS A 129 16.50 -9.78 -2.01
CA LYS A 129 15.86 -8.46 -2.14
C LYS A 129 14.44 -8.56 -1.61
N VAL A 130 14.08 -7.63 -0.73
CA VAL A 130 12.71 -7.43 -0.26
C VAL A 130 12.31 -6.01 -0.59
N GLU A 131 11.19 -5.86 -1.28
CA GLU A 131 10.56 -4.58 -1.59
C GLU A 131 9.56 -4.23 -0.49
N PHE A 132 9.61 -2.99 -0.04
CA PHE A 132 8.77 -2.44 1.00
C PHE A 132 7.98 -1.26 0.48
N VAL A 133 6.70 -1.21 0.84
CA VAL A 133 5.90 0.00 0.78
C VAL A 133 5.47 0.32 2.20
N LEU A 134 5.72 1.55 2.65
CA LEU A 134 5.37 2.04 3.97
C LEU A 134 4.47 3.25 3.91
N HIS A 135 3.59 3.38 4.89
CA HIS A 135 2.77 4.56 5.08
C HIS A 135 3.66 5.81 5.26
N PRO A 136 3.35 6.93 4.58
CA PRO A 136 4.24 8.09 4.48
C PRO A 136 4.60 8.75 5.82
N VAL A 137 3.69 8.68 6.80
CA VAL A 137 3.87 9.32 8.12
C VAL A 137 4.29 8.31 9.20
N THR A 138 3.49 7.28 9.42
CA THR A 138 3.66 6.30 10.51
C THR A 138 4.78 5.29 10.28
N LEU A 139 5.27 5.15 9.03
CA LEU A 139 6.18 4.07 8.62
C LEU A 139 5.63 2.67 8.94
N GLU A 140 4.31 2.52 9.01
CA GLU A 140 3.66 1.21 8.99
C GLU A 140 4.01 0.51 7.68
N VAL A 141 4.41 -0.76 7.75
CA VAL A 141 4.72 -1.57 6.58
C VAL A 141 3.40 -2.03 5.97
N LEU A 142 3.08 -1.52 4.78
CA LEU A 142 1.85 -1.85 4.05
C LEU A 142 2.09 -2.96 3.01
N SER A 143 3.30 -3.03 2.46
CA SER A 143 3.79 -4.11 1.62
C SER A 143 5.18 -4.54 2.07
N GLN A 144 5.42 -5.85 2.08
CA GLN A 144 6.72 -6.46 2.25
C GLN A 144 6.76 -7.73 1.41
N VAL A 145 7.46 -7.71 0.28
CA VAL A 145 7.51 -8.83 -0.65
C VAL A 145 8.95 -9.11 -1.05
N GLY A 146 9.36 -10.37 -0.95
CA GLY A 146 10.62 -10.85 -1.49
C GLY A 146 10.42 -12.13 -2.28
N ARG A 147 11.52 -12.77 -2.67
CA ARG A 147 11.48 -14.03 -3.44
C ARG A 147 10.63 -15.12 -2.79
N SER A 148 10.63 -15.20 -1.46
CA SER A 148 9.83 -16.15 -0.68
C SER A 148 8.35 -15.78 -0.55
N GLY A 149 7.89 -14.75 -1.26
CA GLY A 149 6.57 -14.15 -1.08
C GLY A 149 6.58 -13.09 0.01
N GLY A 150 5.43 -12.87 0.64
CA GLY A 150 5.29 -11.86 1.67
C GLY A 150 3.84 -11.45 1.85
N THR A 151 3.61 -10.17 2.12
CA THR A 151 2.27 -9.63 2.27
C THR A 151 2.11 -8.26 1.63
N VAL A 152 0.94 -8.01 1.04
CA VAL A 152 0.48 -6.71 0.57
C VAL A 152 -0.88 -6.43 1.23
N ASN A 153 -1.01 -5.34 1.97
CA ASN A 153 -2.23 -5.00 2.73
C ASN A 153 -2.77 -6.20 3.55
N ASN A 154 -1.86 -6.86 4.30
CA ASN A 154 -2.14 -8.07 5.08
C ASN A 154 -2.63 -9.30 4.28
N GLN A 155 -2.64 -9.25 2.94
CA GLN A 155 -2.92 -10.40 2.10
C GLN A 155 -1.62 -11.11 1.73
N PRO A 156 -1.58 -12.46 1.76
CA PRO A 156 -0.39 -13.21 1.37
C PRO A 156 -0.11 -13.03 -0.13
N VAL A 157 1.16 -12.82 -0.45
CA VAL A 157 1.68 -12.79 -1.83
C VAL A 157 2.38 -14.11 -2.13
N LEU A 158 2.15 -14.62 -3.34
CA LEU A 158 2.79 -15.84 -3.83
C LEU A 158 4.32 -15.67 -3.85
N SER A 159 5.06 -16.74 -3.56
CA SER A 159 6.50 -16.78 -3.77
C SER A 159 6.85 -16.89 -5.26
N ALA A 160 8.10 -16.59 -5.61
CA ALA A 160 8.60 -16.77 -6.97
C ALA A 160 8.39 -18.20 -7.48
N ASP A 161 8.60 -19.21 -6.62
CA ASP A 161 8.39 -20.62 -6.99
C ASP A 161 6.90 -20.93 -7.26
N GLN A 162 5.99 -20.32 -6.49
CA GLN A 162 4.55 -20.48 -6.71
C GLN A 162 4.09 -19.79 -7.99
N VAL A 163 4.61 -18.60 -8.29
CA VAL A 163 4.35 -17.88 -9.54
C VAL A 163 4.88 -18.66 -10.74
N MET A 164 6.10 -19.18 -10.66
CA MET A 164 6.67 -20.04 -11.70
C MET A 164 5.77 -21.25 -11.99
N GLN A 165 5.25 -21.91 -10.95
CA GLN A 165 4.32 -23.03 -11.11
C GLN A 165 3.00 -22.59 -11.76
N ALA A 166 2.45 -21.44 -11.37
CA ALA A 166 1.23 -20.90 -11.96
C ALA A 166 1.42 -20.60 -13.46
N LEU A 167 2.56 -20.02 -13.84
CA LEU A 167 2.91 -19.75 -15.24
C LEU A 167 3.06 -21.05 -16.06
N GLN A 168 3.73 -22.06 -15.50
CA GLN A 168 3.86 -23.37 -16.16
C GLN A 168 2.49 -24.04 -16.37
N GLN A 169 1.59 -23.94 -15.40
CA GLN A 169 0.21 -24.46 -15.51
C GLN A 169 -0.60 -23.69 -16.54
N ALA A 170 -0.34 -22.40 -16.73
CA ALA A 170 -0.95 -21.56 -17.76
C ALA A 170 -0.38 -21.83 -19.18
N GLY A 171 0.60 -22.72 -19.33
CA GLY A 171 1.18 -23.12 -20.61
C GLY A 171 2.42 -22.35 -21.04
N TYR A 172 2.97 -21.49 -20.18
CA TYR A 172 4.26 -20.85 -20.41
C TYR A 172 5.40 -21.84 -20.15
N THR A 173 6.46 -21.72 -20.94
CA THR A 173 7.68 -22.55 -20.82
C THR A 173 8.90 -21.67 -20.69
N ARG A 174 10.06 -22.24 -20.31
CA ARG A 174 11.32 -21.48 -20.11
C ARG A 174 11.14 -20.24 -19.21
N VAL A 175 10.38 -20.40 -18.13
CA VAL A 175 10.11 -19.33 -17.17
C VAL A 175 11.39 -19.02 -16.38
N HIS A 176 11.85 -17.77 -16.40
CA HIS A 176 13.02 -17.27 -15.68
C HIS A 176 12.90 -15.75 -15.45
N GLY A 177 13.92 -15.15 -14.82
CA GLY A 177 13.91 -13.71 -14.53
C GLY A 177 12.81 -13.28 -13.56
N LEU A 178 12.35 -14.17 -12.66
CA LEU A 178 11.26 -13.83 -11.73
C LEU A 178 11.72 -12.83 -10.68
N GLU A 179 11.22 -11.61 -10.79
CA GLU A 179 11.43 -10.54 -9.85
C GLU A 179 10.10 -9.92 -9.43
N TYR A 180 10.02 -9.43 -8.19
CA TYR A 180 8.89 -8.60 -7.75
C TYR A 180 9.34 -7.15 -7.81
N GLU A 181 8.65 -6.34 -8.61
CA GLU A 181 8.87 -4.91 -8.81
C GLU A 181 7.54 -4.21 -9.16
N ASP A 182 7.40 -2.94 -8.78
CA ASP A 182 6.24 -2.08 -9.08
C ASP A 182 4.89 -2.70 -8.66
N GLY A 183 4.89 -3.51 -7.60
CA GLY A 183 3.69 -4.18 -7.12
C GLY A 183 3.31 -5.48 -7.85
N TYR A 184 4.07 -5.91 -8.86
CA TYR A 184 3.82 -7.10 -9.67
C TYR A 184 4.99 -8.09 -9.64
N TRP A 185 4.71 -9.34 -9.99
CA TRP A 185 5.79 -10.24 -10.43
C TRP A 185 6.05 -9.99 -11.91
N GLU A 186 7.30 -9.71 -12.26
CA GLU A 186 7.80 -9.71 -13.63
C GLU A 186 8.50 -11.04 -13.91
N ALA A 187 8.33 -11.58 -15.12
CA ALA A 187 8.93 -12.84 -15.54
C ALA A 187 9.16 -12.88 -17.05
N GLU A 188 10.25 -13.50 -17.47
CA GLU A 188 10.51 -13.85 -18.86
C GLU A 188 10.08 -15.30 -19.13
N ALA A 189 9.31 -15.52 -20.19
CA ALA A 189 8.84 -16.85 -20.56
C ALA A 189 8.55 -17.00 -22.07
N THR A 190 8.55 -18.24 -22.55
CA THR A 190 8.10 -18.59 -23.91
C THR A 190 6.61 -18.96 -23.88
N ASN A 191 5.80 -18.26 -24.68
CA ASN A 191 4.36 -18.54 -24.83
C ASN A 191 4.07 -19.72 -25.78
N MET A 192 2.80 -20.08 -25.93
CA MET A 192 2.36 -21.19 -26.81
C MET A 192 2.64 -20.96 -28.31
N ALA A 193 2.86 -19.72 -28.74
CA ALA A 193 3.27 -19.38 -30.09
C ALA A 193 4.80 -19.47 -30.29
N ASN A 194 5.53 -19.95 -29.28
CA ASN A 194 7.00 -20.04 -29.25
C ASN A 194 7.68 -18.66 -29.40
N LEU A 195 7.06 -17.62 -28.83
CA LEU A 195 7.60 -16.26 -28.72
C LEU A 195 8.05 -16.02 -27.27
N ASN A 196 9.17 -15.31 -27.11
CA ASN A 196 9.63 -14.85 -25.79
C ASN A 196 8.84 -13.62 -25.38
N MET A 197 8.39 -13.64 -24.13
CA MET A 197 7.50 -12.65 -23.56
C MET A 197 8.02 -12.22 -22.20
N GLU A 198 7.97 -10.93 -21.95
CA GLU A 198 7.97 -10.36 -20.60
C GLU A 198 6.52 -10.32 -20.10
N LEU A 199 6.31 -10.83 -18.89
CA LEU A 199 5.00 -11.00 -18.27
C LEU A 199 4.91 -10.15 -17.03
N ARG A 200 3.78 -9.46 -16.84
CA ARG A 200 3.37 -8.95 -15.53
C ARG A 200 2.32 -9.85 -14.93
N VAL A 201 2.53 -10.29 -13.70
CA VAL A 201 1.72 -11.30 -13.03
C VAL A 201 1.19 -10.75 -11.72
N GLU A 202 -0.11 -10.93 -11.51
CA GLU A 202 -0.78 -10.50 -10.30
C GLU A 202 -0.26 -11.30 -9.09
N PRO A 203 0.15 -10.62 -8.01
CA PRO A 203 0.92 -11.24 -6.93
C PRO A 203 0.19 -12.22 -6.03
N THR A 204 -1.13 -12.13 -5.91
CA THR A 204 -1.89 -12.98 -4.99
C THR A 204 -2.45 -14.24 -5.66
N THR A 205 -2.65 -14.21 -6.97
CA THR A 205 -3.31 -15.25 -7.76
C THR A 205 -2.41 -15.90 -8.79
N GLY A 206 -1.31 -15.26 -9.19
CA GLY A 206 -0.43 -15.76 -10.26
C GLY A 206 -1.02 -15.57 -11.67
N LYS A 207 -2.07 -14.75 -11.81
CA LYS A 207 -2.70 -14.47 -13.10
C LYS A 207 -1.84 -13.50 -13.92
N VAL A 208 -1.58 -13.83 -15.18
CA VAL A 208 -0.94 -12.91 -16.13
C VAL A 208 -1.88 -11.72 -16.40
N LEU A 209 -1.38 -10.51 -16.16
CA LEU A 209 -2.06 -9.24 -16.39
C LEU A 209 -1.72 -8.66 -17.76
N SER A 210 -0.47 -8.81 -18.19
CA SER A 210 -0.01 -8.39 -19.50
C SER A 210 1.14 -9.27 -19.99
N GLU A 211 1.24 -9.38 -21.31
CA GLU A 211 2.37 -9.99 -22.01
C GLU A 211 2.90 -9.00 -23.05
N ARG A 212 4.22 -8.81 -23.08
CA ARG A 212 4.94 -7.96 -24.05
C ARG A 212 6.02 -8.80 -24.72
N LEU A 213 6.24 -8.60 -26.02
CA LEU A 213 7.38 -9.24 -26.69
C LEU A 213 8.67 -8.78 -26.03
N ASP A 214 9.51 -9.76 -25.69
CA ASP A 214 10.85 -9.56 -25.18
C ASP A 214 11.80 -9.40 -26.39
N ASP A 215 12.50 -8.26 -26.46
CA ASP A 215 13.25 -7.78 -27.63
C ASP A 215 14.75 -8.12 -27.64
#